data_AF-A0A7S4IEV1-F1
#
_entry.id   AF-A0A7S4IEV1-F1
#
_cell.length_a   1.000
_cell.length_b   1.000
_cell.length_c   1.000
_cell.angle_alpha   90.00
_cell.angle_beta   90.00
_cell.angle_gamma   90.00
#
_symmetry.space_group_name_H-M   'P 1'
#
loop_
_entity.id
_entity.type
_entity.pdbx_description
1 polymer ?
#
loop_
_entity_poly.entity_id
_entity_poly.type
_entity_poly.pdbx_seq_one_letter_code
_entity_poly.pdbx_strand_id
1 'polypeptide(L)'
;MGHIVTEAWNGSEALELLFEPSGNQTATKADAKDGRPLGYDLVFMDCNMPVMDGYEACGFIRRSEERLGLKPTPIIALTAYAMPGDRDKCMTHGMTDYLTKPMSKQGLHKMITRYHTLSRIEHSC
;
A
#
# COMPACT_ATOMS: atom_id res chain seq x y z
N MET A 1 9.90 1.24 -20.14
CA MET A 1 8.59 1.10 -19.47
C MET A 1 8.80 1.56 -18.05
N GLY A 2 8.36 2.78 -17.72
CA GLY A 2 8.61 3.39 -16.41
C GLY A 2 7.47 3.08 -15.45
N HIS A 3 7.79 2.96 -14.16
CA HIS A 3 6.79 3.02 -13.09
C HIS A 3 6.74 4.46 -12.57
N ILE A 4 5.54 4.97 -12.33
CA ILE A 4 5.36 6.23 -11.60
C ILE A 4 5.48 5.88 -10.12
N VAL A 5 6.37 6.57 -9.42
CA VAL A 5 6.62 6.36 -7.99
C VAL A 5 6.31 7.66 -7.27
N THR A 6 5.52 7.54 -6.20
CA THR A 6 5.26 8.60 -5.24
C THR A 6 5.87 8.16 -3.91
N GLU A 7 6.58 9.05 -3.24
CA GLU A 7 7.22 8.77 -1.95
C GLU A 7 6.51 9.54 -0.83
N ALA A 8 6.37 8.89 0.33
CA ALA A 8 5.85 9.47 1.55
C ALA A 8 6.83 9.18 2.69
N TRP A 9 7.07 10.15 3.56
CA TRP A 9 8.05 10.06 4.65
C TRP A 9 7.46 9.52 5.95
N ASN A 10 6.13 9.46 6.07
CA ASN A 10 5.42 8.91 7.23
C ASN A 10 4.02 8.43 6.87
N GLY A 11 3.34 7.75 7.82
CA GLY A 11 1.99 7.25 7.63
C GLY A 11 0.93 8.34 7.38
N SER A 12 1.05 9.53 7.97
CA SER A 12 0.11 10.63 7.74
C SER A 12 0.19 11.16 6.31
N GLU A 13 1.41 11.41 5.83
CA GLU A 13 1.64 11.85 4.44
C GLU A 13 1.22 10.77 3.44
N ALA A 14 1.42 9.49 3.77
CA ALA A 14 0.90 8.40 2.95
C ALA A 14 -0.62 8.41 2.86
N LEU A 15 -1.32 8.70 3.96
CA LEU A 15 -2.78 8.83 3.95
C LEU A 15 -3.22 10.06 3.16
N GLU A 16 -2.53 11.20 3.28
CA GLU A 16 -2.79 12.38 2.47
C GLU A 16 -2.61 12.06 0.97
N LEU A 17 -1.52 11.40 0.59
CA LEU A 17 -1.28 11.01 -0.80
C LEU A 17 -2.26 9.95 -1.32
N LEU A 18 -2.86 9.14 -0.45
CA LEU A 18 -3.82 8.09 -0.80
C LEU A 18 -5.27 8.57 -0.77
N PHE A 19 -5.58 9.62 -0.02
CA PHE A 19 -6.95 10.05 0.27
C PHE A 19 -7.23 11.55 0.10
N GLU A 20 -6.22 12.38 -0.20
CA GLU A 20 -6.43 13.79 -0.57
C GLU A 20 -6.25 14.01 -2.08
N PRO A 21 -7.34 14.28 -2.81
CA PRO A 21 -7.25 15.02 -4.06
C PRO A 21 -6.96 16.47 -3.69
N SER A 22 -5.88 17.03 -4.25
CA SER A 22 -5.63 18.47 -4.39
C SER A 22 -6.72 19.40 -3.80
N GLY A 23 -6.67 19.66 -2.49
CA GLY A 23 -7.56 20.60 -1.79
C GLY A 23 -8.78 19.98 -1.07
N ASN A 24 -8.65 19.78 0.24
CA ASN A 24 -9.71 19.61 1.27
C ASN A 24 -10.87 18.61 1.07
N GLN A 25 -10.98 17.93 -0.07
CA GLN A 25 -12.07 16.99 -0.34
C GLN A 25 -11.67 15.60 0.12
N THR A 26 -12.48 14.99 0.98
CA THR A 26 -12.33 13.57 1.35
C THR A 26 -12.45 12.72 0.09
N ALA A 27 -11.44 11.91 -0.26
CA ALA A 27 -11.46 11.03 -1.43
C ALA A 27 -12.82 10.32 -1.57
N THR A 28 -13.51 10.62 -2.66
CA THR A 28 -14.81 10.02 -2.95
C THR A 28 -14.64 8.83 -3.87
N LYS A 29 -15.63 7.93 -3.91
CA LYS A 29 -15.63 6.79 -4.84
C LYS A 29 -15.49 7.20 -6.32
N ALA A 30 -15.78 8.46 -6.66
CA ALA A 30 -15.62 9.01 -8.00
C ALA A 30 -14.15 9.26 -8.39
N ASP A 31 -13.27 9.46 -7.42
CA ASP A 31 -11.83 9.71 -7.63
C ASP A 31 -11.02 8.40 -7.69
N ALA A 32 -11.65 7.27 -7.33
CA ALA A 32 -11.06 5.96 -7.38
C ALA A 32 -10.99 5.45 -8.83
N LYS A 33 -9.81 5.55 -9.46
CA LYS A 33 -9.52 4.82 -10.70
C LYS A 33 -9.51 3.32 -10.43
N ASP A 34 -10.23 2.57 -11.27
CA ASP A 34 -10.35 1.11 -11.22
C ASP A 34 -10.85 0.52 -9.88
N GLY A 35 -11.54 1.33 -9.08
CA GLY A 35 -12.09 0.91 -7.78
C GLY A 35 -11.06 0.79 -6.67
N ARG A 36 -9.89 1.44 -6.77
CA ARG A 36 -8.88 1.54 -5.71
C ARG A 36 -8.65 3.00 -5.30
N PRO A 37 -8.19 3.30 -4.08
CA PRO A 37 -7.80 4.66 -3.69
C PRO A 37 -6.75 5.20 -4.68
N LEU A 38 -7.13 6.22 -5.45
CA LEU A 38 -6.28 7.00 -6.37
C LEU A 38 -5.52 6.22 -7.48
N GLY A 39 -5.84 4.95 -7.74
CA GLY A 39 -5.30 4.20 -8.89
C GLY A 39 -3.87 3.67 -8.73
N TYR A 40 -3.39 3.48 -7.50
CA TYR A 40 -2.11 2.80 -7.27
C TYR A 40 -2.23 1.28 -7.44
N ASP A 41 -1.29 0.69 -8.18
CA ASP A 41 -1.21 -0.76 -8.37
C ASP A 41 -0.66 -1.50 -7.14
N LEU A 42 0.24 -0.84 -6.41
CA LEU A 42 1.08 -1.43 -5.36
C LEU A 42 1.60 -0.34 -4.41
N VAL A 43 1.58 -0.61 -3.10
CA VAL A 43 2.18 0.25 -2.08
C VAL A 43 3.29 -0.51 -1.37
N PHE A 44 4.48 0.08 -1.27
CA PHE A 44 5.51 -0.38 -0.34
C PHE A 44 5.45 0.48 0.92
N MET A 45 5.25 -0.14 2.08
CA MET A 45 5.00 0.57 3.33
C MET A 45 5.99 0.15 4.39
N ASP A 46 6.78 1.11 4.89
CA ASP A 46 7.70 0.87 5.99
C ASP A 46 6.95 0.64 7.30
N CYS A 47 7.26 -0.47 7.99
CA CYS A 47 6.66 -0.77 9.29
C CYS A 47 7.13 0.21 10.38
N ASN A 48 8.35 0.74 10.24
CA ASN A 48 8.99 1.59 11.23
C ASN A 48 9.14 3.01 10.69
N MET A 49 8.04 3.74 10.63
CA MET A 49 8.01 5.16 10.25
C MET A 49 7.86 6.07 11.48
N PRO A 50 8.42 7.30 11.46
CA PRO A 50 8.16 8.30 12.48
C PRO A 50 6.73 8.82 12.40
N VAL A 51 6.23 9.41 13.50
CA VAL A 51 4.89 10.02 13.65
C VAL A 51 3.72 9.03 13.62
N MET A 52 3.58 8.27 12.54
CA MET A 52 2.57 7.22 12.38
C MET A 52 3.24 5.99 11.77
N ASP A 53 3.09 4.85 12.42
CA ASP A 53 3.72 3.62 11.96
C ASP A 53 2.97 3.00 10.75
N GLY A 54 3.63 2.09 10.05
CA GLY A 54 3.03 1.45 8.86
C GLY A 54 1.84 0.55 9.19
N TYR A 55 1.74 0.03 10.42
CA TYR A 55 0.62 -0.81 10.82
C TYR A 55 -0.66 0.01 11.01
N GLU A 56 -0.54 1.15 11.69
CA GLU A 56 -1.61 2.13 11.85
C GLU A 56 -2.07 2.68 10.50
N ALA A 57 -1.13 3.10 9.65
CA ALA A 57 -1.41 3.58 8.31
C ALA A 57 -2.15 2.53 7.46
N CYS A 58 -1.67 1.28 7.46
CA CYS A 58 -2.35 0.17 6.79
C CYS A 58 -3.78 -0.02 7.31
N GLY A 59 -3.98 0.04 8.62
CA GLY A 59 -5.32 -0.03 9.22
C GLY A 59 -6.25 1.09 8.75
N PHE A 60 -5.75 2.33 8.66
CA PHE A 60 -6.53 3.45 8.09
C PHE A 60 -6.86 3.24 6.62
N ILE A 61 -5.91 2.76 5.82
CA ILE A 61 -6.13 2.47 4.40
C ILE A 61 -7.24 1.44 4.25
N ARG A 62 -7.16 0.31 4.97
CA ARG A 62 -8.17 -0.76 4.91
C ARG A 62 -9.57 -0.30 5.33
N ARG A 63 -9.68 0.47 6.42
CA ARG A 63 -10.97 1.04 6.85
C ARG A 63 -11.55 2.00 5.82
N SER A 64 -10.70 2.82 5.19
CA SER A 64 -11.14 3.73 4.14
C SER A 64 -11.57 2.99 2.88
N GLU A 65 -10.83 1.96 2.46
CA GLU A 65 -11.19 1.09 1.35
C GLU A 65 -12.55 0.41 1.59
N GLU A 66 -12.75 -0.18 2.78
CA GLU A 66 -14.02 -0.81 3.17
C GLU A 66 -15.17 0.19 3.17
N ARG A 67 -14.99 1.35 3.81
CA ARG A 67 -16.00 2.41 3.88
C ARG A 67 -16.43 2.93 2.51
N LEU A 68 -15.50 3.01 1.56
CA LEU A 68 -15.75 3.49 0.20
C LEU A 68 -16.17 2.36 -0.77
N GLY A 69 -16.16 1.09 -0.31
CA GLY A 69 -16.43 -0.08 -1.13
C GLY A 69 -15.41 -0.27 -2.25
N LEU A 70 -14.14 0.03 -1.95
CA LEU A 70 -13.00 -0.10 -2.86
C LEU A 70 -12.34 -1.46 -2.74
N LYS A 71 -11.69 -1.90 -3.82
CA LYS A 71 -10.85 -3.09 -3.80
C LYS A 71 -9.61 -2.84 -2.93
N PRO A 72 -9.18 -3.84 -2.14
CA PRO A 72 -7.97 -3.73 -1.35
C PRO A 72 -6.73 -3.51 -2.24
N THR A 73 -6.01 -2.43 -2.02
CA THR A 73 -4.72 -2.18 -2.67
C THR A 73 -3.66 -3.12 -2.08
N PRO A 74 -2.81 -3.76 -2.90
CA PRO A 74 -1.71 -4.55 -2.38
C PRO A 74 -0.72 -3.68 -1.59
N ILE A 75 -0.53 -3.99 -0.31
CA ILE A 75 0.41 -3.28 0.59
C ILE A 75 1.51 -4.27 0.98
N ILE A 76 2.75 -3.96 0.59
CA ILE A 76 3.94 -4.76 0.89
C ILE A 76 4.70 -4.10 2.01
N ALA A 77 4.73 -4.75 3.17
CA ALA A 77 5.40 -4.28 4.36
C ALA A 77 6.93 -4.28 4.16
N LEU A 78 7.62 -3.20 4.53
CA LEU A 78 9.07 -3.16 4.61
C LEU A 78 9.48 -3.22 6.07
N THR A 79 9.99 -4.38 6.49
CA THR A 79 10.35 -4.64 7.89
C THR A 79 11.86 -4.80 8.04
N ALA A 80 12.44 -4.32 9.15
CA ALA A 80 13.82 -4.63 9.51
C ALA A 80 13.98 -6.04 10.10
N TYR A 81 12.86 -6.69 10.45
CA TYR A 81 12.84 -7.96 11.17
C TYR A 81 12.28 -9.07 10.28
N ALA A 82 13.00 -10.19 10.24
CA ALA A 82 12.65 -11.37 9.44
C ALA A 82 12.08 -12.52 10.29
N MET A 83 11.58 -12.22 11.49
CA MET A 83 11.12 -13.28 12.39
C MET A 83 9.73 -13.76 11.98
N PRO A 84 9.42 -15.06 12.15
CA PRO A 84 8.12 -15.62 11.80
C PRO A 84 6.92 -14.86 12.43
N GLY A 85 7.08 -14.33 13.65
CA GLY A 85 6.03 -13.56 14.32
C GLY A 85 5.78 -12.17 13.71
N ASP A 86 6.75 -11.57 13.03
CA ASP A 86 6.58 -10.27 12.37
C ASP A 86 5.73 -10.40 11.11
N ARG A 87 5.84 -11.53 10.41
CA ARG A 87 5.00 -11.86 9.27
C ARG A 87 3.53 -11.91 9.70
N ASP A 88 3.24 -12.66 10.76
CA ASP A 88 1.87 -12.80 11.26
C ASP A 88 1.31 -11.46 11.73
N LYS A 89 2.15 -10.62 12.35
CA LYS A 89 1.77 -9.25 12.71
C LYS A 89 1.39 -8.43 11.48
N CYS A 90 2.23 -8.39 10.43
CA CYS A 90 1.93 -7.66 9.19
C CYS A 90 0.60 -8.12 8.57
N MET A 91 0.40 -9.43 8.48
CA MET A 91 -0.81 -10.03 7.90
C MET A 91 -2.07 -9.69 8.71
N THR A 92 -1.96 -9.68 10.04
CA THR A 92 -3.08 -9.34 10.94
C THR A 92 -3.54 -7.89 10.77
N HIS A 93 -2.62 -6.98 10.40
CA HIS A 93 -2.93 -5.58 10.11
C HIS A 93 -3.46 -5.35 8.67
N GLY A 94 -3.65 -6.42 7.89
CA GLY A 94 -4.19 -6.34 6.53
C GLY A 94 -3.15 -6.04 5.45
N MET A 95 -1.86 -6.23 5.74
CA MET A 95 -0.80 -6.16 4.73
C MET A 95 -0.83 -7.42 3.85
N THR A 96 -0.50 -7.27 2.57
CA THR A 96 -0.60 -8.35 1.58
C THR A 96 0.64 -9.25 1.58
N ASP A 97 1.81 -8.64 1.73
CA ASP A 97 3.08 -9.35 1.79
C ASP A 97 4.09 -8.52 2.58
N TYR A 98 5.31 -9.04 2.73
CA TYR A 98 6.39 -8.34 3.40
C TYR A 98 7.72 -8.55 2.70
N LEU A 99 8.64 -7.63 2.95
CA LEU A 99 9.99 -7.66 2.43
C LEU A 99 10.94 -7.11 3.49
N THR A 100 12.02 -7.85 3.74
CA THR A 100 12.98 -7.54 4.81
C THR A 100 14.06 -6.58 4.33
N LYS A 101 14.43 -5.62 5.18
CA LYS A 101 15.55 -4.70 4.95
C LYS A 101 16.86 -5.34 5.42
N PRO A 102 17.98 -5.14 4.71
CA PRO A 102 18.10 -4.44 3.43
C PRO A 102 17.55 -5.29 2.27
N MET A 103 16.78 -4.63 1.40
CA MET A 103 16.13 -5.27 0.26
C MET A 103 16.99 -5.24 -1.00
N SER A 104 17.08 -6.36 -1.70
CA SER A 104 17.76 -6.39 -3.00
C SER A 104 16.85 -5.84 -4.11
N LYS A 105 17.44 -5.21 -5.13
CA LYS A 105 16.71 -4.79 -6.35
C LYS A 105 15.93 -5.96 -6.97
N GLN A 106 16.50 -7.17 -6.93
CA GLN A 106 15.82 -8.38 -7.40
C GLN A 106 14.59 -8.73 -6.57
N GLY A 107 14.66 -8.61 -5.24
CA GLY A 107 13.52 -8.82 -4.35
C GLY A 107 12.39 -7.83 -4.62
N LEU A 108 12.73 -6.55 -4.77
CA LEU A 108 11.77 -5.51 -5.11
C LEU A 108 11.10 -5.77 -6.47
N HIS A 109 11.90 -6.08 -7.49
CA HIS A 109 11.40 -6.35 -8.84
C HIS A 109 10.49 -7.59 -8.89
N LYS A 110 10.79 -8.63 -8.10
CA LYS A 110 9.93 -9.80 -7.95
C LYS A 110 8.56 -9.42 -7.38
N MET A 111 8.52 -8.58 -6.35
CA MET A 111 7.25 -8.12 -5.76
C MET A 111 6.45 -7.25 -6.73
N ILE A 112 7.11 -6.30 -7.39
CA ILE A 112 6.45 -5.48 -8.42
C ILE A 112 5.87 -6.38 -9.52
N THR A 113 6.66 -7.30 -10.06
CA THR A 113 6.19 -8.20 -11.13
C THR A 113 5.01 -9.06 -10.66
N ARG A 114 5.09 -9.62 -9.45
CA ARG A 114 4.05 -10.48 -8.87
C ARG A 114 2.72 -9.73 -8.74
N TYR A 115 2.74 -8.52 -8.18
CA TYR A 115 1.51 -7.79 -7.85
C TYR A 115 1.02 -6.85 -8.97
N HIS A 116 1.90 -6.42 -9.88
CA HIS A 116 1.51 -5.63 -11.06
C HIS A 116 0.74 -6.45 -12.11
N THR A 117 1.09 -7.73 -12.28
CA THR A 117 0.32 -8.61 -13.18
C THR A 117 -1.06 -8.93 -12.60
N LEU A 118 -1.16 -9.09 -11.28
CA LEU A 118 -2.42 -9.35 -10.59
C LEU A 118 -3.38 -8.15 -10.65
N SER A 119 -2.88 -6.91 -10.53
CA SER A 119 -3.75 -5.73 -10.63
C SER A 119 -4.39 -5.57 -12.00
N ARG A 120 -3.66 -5.88 -13.10
CA ARG A 120 -4.18 -5.71 -14.46
C ARG A 120 -5.13 -6.83 -14.91
N ILE A 121 -4.97 -8.06 -14.43
CA ILE A 121 -5.86 -9.17 -14.80
C ILE A 121 -7.28 -8.96 -14.20
N GLU A 122 -7.37 -8.42 -12.99
CA GLU A 122 -8.66 -8.11 -12.35
C GLU A 122 -9.39 -6.89 -12.95
N HIS A 123 -8.75 -6.14 -13.85
CA HIS A 123 -9.35 -5.02 -14.59
C HIS A 123 -9.85 -5.43 -15.98
N SER A 124 -9.69 -6.70 -16.38
CA SER A 124 -10.10 -7.21 -17.70
C SER A 124 -11.36 -8.09 -17.68
N CYS A 125 -12.06 -8.21 -16.55
CA CYS A 125 -13.28 -9.00 -16.42
C CYS A 125 -14.48 -8.13 -16.04
#